data_AF-A0A4C1ZL40-F1
#
_entry.id   AF-A0A4C1ZL40-F1
#
_cell.length_a   1.000
_cell.length_b   1.000
_cell.length_c   1.000
_cell.angle_alpha   90.00
_cell.angle_beta   90.00
_cell.angle_gamma   90.00
#
_symmetry.space_group_name_H-M   'P 1'
#
loop_
_entity.id
_entity.type
_entity.pdbx_description
1 polymer ?
#
loop_
_entity_poly.entity_id
_entity_poly.type
_entity_poly.pdbx_seq_one_letter_code
_entity_poly.pdbx_strand_id
1 'polypeptide(L)'
;MLQQLTEASRKVGLTVNGYKTKVMTNREEIAMTVHDSNIEYVRTYTYLGQIIAFRDQTNIEIERRVANAWNRYWSLKEILKSEHFPIAATGKVFNSCVLPCLTYGCQTWALSQKHLLKLRTCQRGIERSMIGVTKRDRIRSEDIRSITKVEDIIRKIRQLKWRWTGHMTKDSRIKWTKILTEWQPRDGTRKRGRQAKRWMDDIRKIGEATWSRKARDREEWKRLEEAYVSQDTLINLG
;
A
#
# COMPACT_ATOMS: atom_id res chain seq x y z
N MET A 1 -1.48 31.09 9.89
CA MET A 1 -2.29 29.84 9.77
C MET A 1 -2.29 29.00 11.06
N LEU A 2 -1.15 28.50 11.56
CA LEU A 2 -1.15 27.59 12.73
C LEU A 2 -1.63 28.26 14.04
N GLN A 3 -1.21 29.49 14.30
CA GLN A 3 -1.71 30.29 15.43
C GLN A 3 -3.22 30.56 15.32
N GLN A 4 -3.71 30.93 14.14
CA GLN A 4 -5.15 31.15 13.87
C GLN A 4 -5.96 29.87 14.10
N LEU A 5 -5.49 28.71 13.64
CA LEU A 5 -6.13 27.42 13.90
C LEU A 5 -6.21 27.15 15.40
N THR A 6 -5.15 27.49 16.13
CA THR A 6 -5.07 27.25 17.56
C THR A 6 -6.03 28.15 18.33
N GLU A 7 -6.11 29.43 17.95
CA GLU A 7 -7.07 30.37 18.52
C GLU A 7 -8.52 29.98 18.21
N ALA A 8 -8.81 29.57 16.97
CA ALA A 8 -10.13 29.07 16.58
C ALA A 8 -10.51 27.78 17.33
N SER A 9 -9.54 26.88 17.54
CA SER A 9 -9.75 25.64 18.30
C SER A 9 -10.13 25.93 19.75
N ARG A 10 -9.50 26.95 20.37
CA ARG A 10 -9.83 27.37 21.74
C ARG A 10 -11.25 27.90 21.87
N LYS A 11 -11.76 28.61 20.85
CA LYS A 11 -13.15 29.11 20.84
C LYS A 11 -14.19 27.99 20.95
N VAL A 12 -13.83 26.77 20.56
CA VAL A 12 -14.67 25.57 20.67
C VAL A 12 -14.21 24.59 21.76
N GLY A 13 -13.34 25.03 22.68
CA GLY A 13 -12.85 24.22 23.80
C GLY A 13 -11.79 23.16 23.45
N LEU A 14 -11.16 23.25 22.28
CA LEU A 14 -10.11 22.32 21.84
C LEU A 14 -8.72 22.92 22.01
N THR A 15 -7.75 22.08 22.37
CA THR A 15 -6.34 22.47 22.51
C THR A 15 -5.46 21.65 21.57
N VAL A 16 -4.53 22.31 20.88
CA VAL A 16 -3.57 21.66 19.98
C VAL A 16 -2.49 20.96 20.80
N ASN A 17 -2.24 19.68 20.51
CA ASN A 17 -1.18 18.92 21.15
C ASN A 17 0.15 19.17 20.42
N GLY A 18 1.05 19.98 21.02
CA GLY A 18 2.36 20.31 20.43
C GLY A 18 3.28 19.10 20.21
N TYR A 19 3.12 18.02 20.98
CA TYR A 19 3.88 16.79 20.79
C TYR A 19 3.47 16.02 19.52
N LYS A 20 2.17 15.99 19.19
CA LYS A 20 1.63 15.33 17.98
C LYS A 20 1.69 16.22 16.74
N THR A 21 1.66 17.53 16.92
CA THR A 21 1.77 18.50 15.83
C THR A 21 3.22 18.54 15.33
N LYS A 22 3.41 18.29 14.03
CA LYS A 22 4.71 18.31 13.36
C LYS A 22 4.61 19.11 12.08
N VAL A 23 5.75 19.63 11.62
CA VAL A 23 5.84 20.36 10.35
C VAL A 23 6.65 19.56 9.34
N MET A 24 6.19 19.56 8.10
CA MET A 24 6.92 19.02 6.96
C MET A 24 7.07 20.10 5.90
N THR A 25 8.29 20.32 5.40
CA THR A 25 8.57 21.27 4.32
C THR A 25 9.55 20.69 3.30
N ASN A 26 9.35 21.05 2.03
CA ASN A 26 10.31 20.83 0.94
C ASN A 26 11.18 22.07 0.67
N ARG A 27 11.06 23.10 1.50
CA ARG A 27 11.85 24.34 1.50
C ARG A 27 12.73 24.39 2.77
N GLU A 28 13.29 25.55 3.03
CA GLU A 28 14.01 25.84 4.26
C GLU A 28 13.13 25.67 5.50
N GLU A 29 13.74 25.21 6.58
CA GLU A 29 13.11 25.03 7.88
C GLU A 29 13.17 26.37 8.62
N ILE A 30 12.00 26.96 8.88
CA ILE A 30 11.87 28.25 9.56
C ILE A 30 11.30 27.99 10.94
N ALA A 31 11.97 28.44 11.99
CA ALA A 31 11.49 28.22 13.35
C ALA A 31 10.00 28.62 13.49
N MET A 32 9.17 27.68 13.94
CA MET A 32 7.75 27.88 14.13
C MET A 32 7.37 27.54 15.57
N THR A 33 6.72 28.50 16.22
CA THR A 33 6.25 28.39 17.60
C THR A 33 4.73 28.38 17.68
N VAL A 34 4.20 27.57 18.60
CA VAL A 34 2.80 27.60 19.03
C VAL A 34 2.80 27.61 20.55
N HIS A 35 2.23 28.66 21.16
CA HIS A 35 2.21 28.83 22.62
C HIS A 35 3.61 28.69 23.23
N ASP A 36 4.58 29.40 22.66
CA ASP A 36 5.98 29.43 23.11
C ASP A 36 6.71 28.08 23.06
N SER A 37 6.09 27.06 22.44
CA SER A 37 6.69 25.76 22.18
C SER A 37 7.07 25.64 20.71
N ASN A 38 8.33 25.26 20.44
CA ASN A 38 8.80 24.98 19.09
C ASN A 38 8.13 23.72 18.53
N ILE A 39 7.61 23.82 17.30
CA ILE A 39 7.06 22.67 16.58
C ILE A 39 8.19 21.98 15.82
N GLU A 40 8.32 20.67 16.05
CA GLU A 40 9.35 19.85 15.41
C GLU A 40 9.12 19.69 13.90
N TYR A 41 10.21 19.84 13.15
CA TYR A 41 10.28 19.51 11.74
C TYR A 41 10.58 18.03 11.54
N VAL A 42 9.77 17.35 10.72
CA VAL A 42 9.93 15.92 10.43
C VAL A 42 10.08 15.66 8.93
N ARG A 43 10.91 14.68 8.57
CA ARG A 43 11.08 14.23 7.18
C ARG A 43 10.01 13.23 6.74
N THR A 44 9.44 12.51 7.69
CA THR A 44 8.38 11.53 7.47
C THR A 44 7.29 11.71 8.52
N TYR A 45 6.04 11.50 8.14
CA TYR A 45 4.90 11.56 9.06
C TYR A 45 3.87 10.50 8.70
N THR A 46 3.26 9.87 9.71
CA THR A 46 2.18 8.90 9.48
C THR A 46 0.85 9.63 9.49
N TYR A 47 0.20 9.74 8.34
CA TYR A 47 -1.12 10.33 8.20
C TYR A 47 -2.14 9.28 7.77
N LEU A 48 -3.24 9.14 8.54
CA LEU A 48 -4.29 8.14 8.31
C LEU A 48 -3.73 6.72 8.10
N GLY A 49 -2.66 6.41 8.85
CA GLY A 49 -2.00 5.13 8.79
C GLY A 49 -1.04 4.95 7.61
N GLN A 50 -0.77 5.92 6.74
CA GLN A 50 0.24 5.84 5.66
C GLN A 50 1.37 6.83 5.87
N ILE A 51 2.63 6.45 5.58
CA ILE A 51 3.75 7.38 5.62
C ILE A 51 3.63 8.37 4.46
N ILE A 52 3.78 9.64 4.80
CA ILE A 52 4.04 10.75 3.89
C ILE A 52 5.52 11.10 4.02
N ALA A 53 6.20 11.23 2.89
CA ALA A 53 7.60 11.65 2.82
C ALA A 53 7.87 12.31 1.46
N PHE A 54 8.74 13.31 1.42
CA PHE A 54 9.10 13.96 0.14
C PHE A 54 10.00 13.09 -0.75
N ARG A 55 10.76 12.18 -0.13
CA ARG A 55 11.69 11.27 -0.80
C ARG A 55 11.46 9.85 -0.30
N ASP A 56 11.60 8.90 -1.20
CA ASP A 56 11.58 7.46 -0.93
C ASP A 56 10.34 6.90 -0.21
N GLN A 57 9.22 7.62 -0.25
CA GLN A 57 8.00 7.31 0.50
C GLN A 57 7.54 5.85 0.35
N THR A 58 7.53 5.32 -0.88
CA THR A 58 7.07 3.95 -1.14
C THR A 58 7.96 2.88 -0.50
N ASN A 59 9.28 3.07 -0.47
CA ASN A 59 10.18 2.09 0.15
C ASN A 59 10.00 2.06 1.67
N ILE A 60 9.98 3.24 2.30
CA ILE A 60 9.78 3.39 3.75
C ILE A 60 8.41 2.81 4.14
N GLU A 61 7.37 3.09 3.35
CA GLU A 61 6.03 2.55 3.60
C GLU A 61 6.00 1.02 3.49
N ILE A 62 6.62 0.42 2.48
CA ILE A 62 6.67 -1.05 2.33
C ILE A 62 7.43 -1.69 3.49
N GLU A 63 8.54 -1.11 3.92
CA GLU A 63 9.31 -1.61 5.07
C GLU A 63 8.48 -1.61 6.34
N ARG A 64 7.77 -0.51 6.60
CA ARG A 64 6.86 -0.42 7.72
C ARG A 64 5.73 -1.46 7.65
N ARG A 65 5.17 -1.72 6.46
CA ARG A 65 4.12 -2.73 6.26
C ARG A 65 4.63 -4.14 6.51
N VAL A 66 5.84 -4.45 6.03
CA VAL A 66 6.52 -5.72 6.31
C VAL A 66 6.72 -5.92 7.81
N ALA A 67 7.21 -4.89 8.52
CA ALA A 67 7.37 -4.96 9.97
C ALA A 67 6.02 -5.15 10.69
N ASN A 68 4.99 -4.39 10.30
CA ASN A 68 3.64 -4.52 10.88
C ASN A 68 3.04 -5.91 10.68
N ALA A 69 3.25 -6.51 9.51
CA ALA A 69 2.77 -7.84 9.21
C ALA A 69 3.46 -8.91 10.04
N TRP A 70 4.79 -8.82 10.20
CA TRP A 70 5.53 -9.70 11.10
C TRP A 70 5.10 -9.55 12.55
N ASN A 71 4.93 -8.32 13.04
CA ASN A 71 4.45 -8.06 14.39
C ASN A 71 3.06 -8.66 14.61
N ARG A 72 2.15 -8.48 13.63
CA ARG A 72 0.81 -9.07 13.68
C ARG A 72 0.86 -10.59 13.65
N TYR A 73 1.69 -11.17 12.80
CA TYR A 73 1.90 -12.61 12.74
C TYR A 73 2.36 -13.17 14.09
N TRP A 74 3.39 -12.58 14.70
CA TRP A 74 3.93 -13.04 15.97
C TRP A 74 2.95 -12.86 17.14
N SER A 75 2.13 -11.80 17.12
CA SER A 75 1.05 -11.65 18.10
C SER A 75 -0.01 -12.75 18.02
N LEU A 76 -0.10 -13.44 16.88
CA LEU A 76 -1.06 -14.52 16.61
C LEU A 76 -0.37 -15.88 16.47
N LYS A 77 0.89 -16.01 16.93
CA LYS A 77 1.70 -17.23 16.73
C LYS A 77 1.03 -18.49 17.28
N GLU A 78 0.34 -18.38 18.42
CA GLU A 78 -0.35 -19.50 19.07
C GLU A 78 -1.48 -20.07 18.20
N ILE A 79 -2.07 -19.26 17.32
CA ILE A 79 -3.09 -19.72 16.38
C ILE A 79 -2.43 -20.13 15.06
N LEU A 80 -1.55 -19.30 14.54
CA LEU A 80 -0.98 -19.44 13.19
C LEU A 80 0.08 -20.54 13.07
N LYS A 81 0.62 -21.02 14.19
CA LYS A 81 1.61 -22.11 14.27
C LYS A 81 1.11 -23.35 15.03
N SER A 82 -0.12 -23.32 15.54
CA SER A 82 -0.63 -24.43 16.34
C SER A 82 -1.00 -25.61 15.44
N GLU A 83 -0.58 -26.80 15.87
CA GLU A 83 -0.93 -28.07 15.25
C GLU A 83 -2.39 -28.48 15.55
N HIS A 84 -3.02 -27.85 16.55
CA HIS A 84 -4.40 -28.13 16.94
C HIS A 84 -5.43 -27.53 15.98
N PHE A 85 -5.04 -26.54 15.16
CA PHE A 85 -5.95 -25.93 14.19
C PHE A 85 -5.68 -26.46 12.79
N PRO A 86 -6.73 -26.79 12.02
CA PRO A 86 -6.57 -27.11 10.61
C PRO A 86 -5.88 -25.97 9.86
N ILE A 87 -4.96 -26.30 8.96
CA ILE A 87 -4.21 -25.29 8.18
C ILE A 87 -5.12 -24.35 7.39
N ALA A 88 -6.28 -24.83 6.94
CA ALA A 88 -7.28 -24.00 6.26
C ALA A 88 -7.85 -22.92 7.18
N ALA A 89 -8.02 -23.19 8.48
CA ALA A 89 -8.48 -22.21 9.46
C ALA A 89 -7.39 -21.17 9.75
N THR A 90 -6.14 -21.60 9.94
CA THR A 90 -5.01 -20.68 10.15
C THR A 90 -4.77 -19.81 8.91
N GLY A 91 -4.96 -20.35 7.70
CA GLY A 91 -4.94 -19.60 6.44
C GLY A 91 -6.00 -18.50 6.38
N LYS A 92 -7.22 -18.75 6.87
CA LYS A 92 -8.27 -17.72 7.00
C LYS A 92 -7.89 -16.62 7.97
N VAL A 93 -7.29 -16.97 9.11
CA VAL A 93 -6.78 -15.99 10.10
C VAL A 93 -5.67 -15.15 9.47
N PHE A 94 -4.73 -15.77 8.75
CA PHE A 94 -3.69 -15.04 8.02
C PHE A 94 -4.30 -14.03 7.03
N ASN A 95 -5.23 -14.47 6.18
CA ASN A 95 -5.87 -13.61 5.17
C ASN A 95 -6.67 -12.45 5.81
N SER A 96 -7.22 -12.65 7.01
CA SER A 96 -8.08 -11.67 7.68
C SER A 96 -7.32 -10.71 8.60
N CYS A 97 -6.18 -11.12 9.16
CA CYS A 97 -5.47 -10.36 10.17
C CYS A 97 -4.07 -9.91 9.74
N VAL A 98 -3.32 -10.78 9.06
CA VAL A 98 -1.92 -10.50 8.69
C VAL A 98 -1.83 -9.86 7.30
N LEU A 99 -2.51 -10.42 6.31
CA LEU A 99 -2.50 -9.90 4.94
C LEU A 99 -2.98 -8.44 4.83
N PRO A 100 -3.99 -7.97 5.59
CA PRO A 100 -4.37 -6.55 5.59
C PRO A 100 -3.24 -5.63 6.10
N CYS A 101 -2.41 -6.11 7.04
CA CYS A 101 -1.26 -5.32 7.51
C CYS A 101 -0.24 -5.06 6.39
N LEU A 102 -0.09 -6.01 5.45
CA LEU A 102 0.76 -5.85 4.27
C LEU A 102 0.14 -5.00 3.16
N THR A 103 -1.19 -5.09 3.00
CA THR A 103 -1.91 -4.55 1.83
C THR A 103 -2.59 -3.20 2.09
N TYR A 104 -2.61 -2.72 3.34
CA TYR A 104 -3.21 -1.43 3.64
C TYR A 104 -2.53 -0.29 2.87
N GLY A 105 -3.35 0.50 2.16
CA GLY A 105 -2.89 1.64 1.35
C GLY A 105 -2.32 1.25 -0.01
N CYS A 106 -2.26 -0.04 -0.36
CA CYS A 106 -1.62 -0.52 -1.59
C CYS A 106 -2.27 0.02 -2.87
N GLN A 107 -3.53 0.43 -2.80
CA GLN A 107 -4.26 1.02 -3.92
C GLN A 107 -3.61 2.33 -4.38
N THR A 108 -2.88 3.02 -3.52
CA THR A 108 -2.23 4.31 -3.81
C THR A 108 -0.78 4.17 -4.27
N TRP A 109 -0.20 2.97 -4.19
CA TRP A 109 1.23 2.77 -4.44
C TRP A 109 1.56 2.64 -5.94
N ALA A 110 2.69 3.23 -6.33
CA ALA A 110 3.38 2.94 -7.59
C ALA A 110 4.47 1.88 -7.34
N LEU A 111 4.13 0.61 -7.53
CA LEU A 111 4.99 -0.51 -7.16
C LEU A 111 5.94 -0.93 -8.27
N SER A 112 7.25 -0.87 -8.01
CA SER A 112 8.29 -1.46 -8.87
C SER A 112 8.36 -2.97 -8.68
N GLN A 113 9.10 -3.68 -9.55
CA GLN A 113 9.34 -5.11 -9.37
C GLN A 113 10.08 -5.43 -8.06
N LYS A 114 11.02 -4.56 -7.66
CA LYS A 114 11.72 -4.66 -6.36
C LYS A 114 10.73 -4.61 -5.19
N HIS A 115 9.72 -3.75 -5.28
CA HIS A 115 8.68 -3.63 -4.24
C HIS A 115 7.82 -4.90 -4.16
N LEU A 116 7.36 -5.40 -5.31
CA LEU A 116 6.57 -6.63 -5.40
C LEU A 116 7.35 -7.83 -4.85
N LEU A 117 8.64 -7.94 -5.20
CA LEU A 117 9.52 -9.00 -4.69
C LEU A 117 9.68 -8.93 -3.16
N LYS A 118 9.82 -7.72 -2.59
CA LYS A 118 9.94 -7.53 -1.13
C LYS A 118 8.68 -7.99 -0.40
N LEU A 119 7.50 -7.60 -0.89
CA LEU A 119 6.20 -8.02 -0.35
C LEU A 119 5.98 -9.53 -0.48
N ARG A 120 6.30 -10.11 -1.64
CA ARG A 120 6.22 -11.56 -1.89
C ARG A 120 7.18 -12.33 -0.97
N THR A 121 8.40 -11.83 -0.76
CA THR A 121 9.40 -12.46 0.11
C THR A 121 8.95 -12.45 1.56
N CYS A 122 8.36 -11.34 2.02
CA CYS A 122 7.77 -11.27 3.36
C CYS A 122 6.66 -12.31 3.54
N GLN A 123 5.68 -12.36 2.62
CA GLN A 123 4.60 -13.35 2.69
C GLN A 123 5.14 -14.78 2.72
N ARG A 124 6.06 -15.13 1.81
CA ARG A 124 6.69 -16.46 1.77
C ARG A 124 7.42 -16.82 3.06
N GLY A 125 8.07 -15.84 3.71
CA GLY A 125 8.69 -16.04 5.01
C GLY A 125 7.68 -16.37 6.11
N ILE A 126 6.55 -15.66 6.13
CA ILE A 126 5.47 -15.91 7.08
C ILE A 126 4.82 -17.28 6.82
N GLU A 127 4.48 -17.60 5.57
CA GLU A 127 3.92 -18.90 5.17
C GLU A 127 4.80 -20.07 5.61
N ARG A 128 6.13 -19.96 5.41
CA ARG A 128 7.10 -20.95 5.90
C ARG A 128 7.05 -21.13 7.41
N SER A 129 7.04 -20.02 8.14
CA SER A 129 6.97 -20.04 9.60
C SER A 129 5.65 -20.63 10.12
N MET A 130 4.53 -20.46 9.40
CA MET A 130 3.23 -21.06 9.77
C MET A 130 3.27 -22.58 9.79
N ILE A 131 3.97 -23.20 8.83
CA ILE A 131 4.05 -24.67 8.70
C ILE A 131 5.36 -25.24 9.27
N GLY A 132 6.13 -24.44 10.00
CA GLY A 132 7.37 -24.90 10.65
C GLY A 132 8.54 -25.24 9.72
N VAL A 133 8.50 -24.82 8.45
CA VAL A 133 9.58 -25.11 7.49
C VAL A 133 10.52 -23.92 7.33
N THR A 134 11.76 -24.20 6.96
CA THR A 134 12.82 -23.24 6.70
C THR A 134 13.12 -23.16 5.20
N LYS A 135 14.16 -22.39 4.83
CA LYS A 135 14.69 -22.39 3.47
C LYS A 135 15.56 -23.62 3.18
N ARG A 136 16.08 -24.29 4.22
CA ARG A 136 16.97 -25.46 4.08
C ARG A 136 16.23 -26.70 3.58
N ASP A 137 14.94 -26.78 3.85
CA ASP A 137 14.08 -27.88 3.42
C ASP A 137 13.81 -27.89 1.91
N ARG A 138 14.22 -26.84 1.18
CA ARG A 138 14.13 -26.70 -0.28
C ARG A 138 12.73 -26.92 -0.88
N ILE A 139 11.68 -26.88 -0.06
CA ILE A 139 10.28 -26.97 -0.49
C ILE A 139 9.93 -25.73 -1.33
N ARG A 140 9.30 -25.94 -2.49
CA ARG A 140 8.92 -24.86 -3.40
C ARG A 140 7.85 -23.96 -2.77
N SER A 141 7.85 -22.69 -3.15
CA SER A 141 6.87 -21.75 -2.57
C SER A 141 5.44 -22.06 -3.02
N GLU A 142 5.30 -22.66 -4.20
CA GLU A 142 4.02 -23.09 -4.77
C GLU A 142 3.40 -24.24 -3.95
N ASP A 143 4.23 -25.17 -3.47
CA ASP A 143 3.79 -26.28 -2.61
C ASP A 143 3.34 -25.77 -1.25
N ILE A 144 4.09 -24.83 -0.66
CA ILE A 144 3.71 -24.19 0.61
C ILE A 144 2.40 -23.42 0.47
N ARG A 145 2.23 -22.70 -0.64
CA ARG A 145 0.98 -22.01 -0.97
C ARG A 145 -0.19 -22.98 -1.12
N SER A 146 0.07 -24.14 -1.75
CA SER A 146 -0.95 -25.16 -1.96
C SER A 146 -1.40 -25.81 -0.65
N ILE A 147 -0.53 -25.88 0.36
CA ILE A 147 -0.84 -26.35 1.72
C ILE A 147 -1.58 -25.27 2.53
N THR A 148 -1.03 -24.05 2.58
CA THR A 148 -1.56 -22.96 3.41
C THR A 148 -2.85 -22.35 2.87
N LYS A 149 -3.09 -22.45 1.56
CA LYS A 149 -4.24 -21.87 0.84
C LYS A 149 -4.45 -20.37 1.08
N VAL A 150 -3.39 -19.65 1.49
CA VAL A 150 -3.46 -18.20 1.70
C VAL A 150 -3.55 -17.46 0.37
N GLU A 151 -4.18 -16.29 0.40
CA GLU A 151 -4.33 -15.45 -0.79
C GLU A 151 -2.97 -14.87 -1.21
N ASP A 152 -2.61 -14.96 -2.50
CA ASP A 152 -1.35 -14.36 -2.98
C ASP A 152 -1.40 -12.82 -2.84
N ILE A 153 -0.38 -12.26 -2.20
CA ILE A 153 -0.31 -10.83 -1.92
C ILE A 153 -0.32 -9.97 -3.20
N ILE A 154 0.33 -10.42 -4.27
CA ILE A 154 0.43 -9.62 -5.50
C ILE A 154 -0.92 -9.60 -6.20
N ARG A 155 -1.59 -10.75 -6.28
CA ARG A 155 -2.99 -10.87 -6.72
C ARG A 155 -3.89 -9.95 -5.90
N LYS A 156 -3.80 -9.97 -4.57
CA LYS A 156 -4.63 -9.12 -3.70
C LYS A 156 -4.39 -7.63 -3.91
N ILE A 157 -3.13 -7.20 -3.98
CA ILE A 157 -2.76 -5.81 -4.22
C ILE A 157 -3.34 -5.31 -5.55
N ARG A 158 -3.22 -6.12 -6.60
CA ARG A 158 -3.76 -5.78 -7.92
C ARG A 158 -5.28 -5.68 -7.89
N GLN A 159 -5.98 -6.64 -7.30
CA GLN A 159 -7.44 -6.59 -7.14
C GLN A 159 -7.88 -5.31 -6.41
N LEU A 160 -7.23 -5.00 -5.27
CA LEU A 160 -7.54 -3.81 -4.49
C LEU A 160 -7.31 -2.52 -5.29
N LYS A 161 -6.18 -2.42 -5.98
CA LYS A 161 -5.86 -1.28 -6.84
C LYS A 161 -6.87 -1.13 -7.98
N TRP A 162 -7.20 -2.22 -8.68
CA TRP A 162 -8.16 -2.22 -9.79
C TRP A 162 -9.56 -1.79 -9.36
N ARG A 163 -10.08 -2.38 -8.28
CA ARG A 163 -11.41 -2.04 -7.74
C ARG A 163 -11.47 -0.60 -7.26
N TRP A 164 -10.42 -0.12 -6.61
CA TRP A 164 -10.33 1.26 -6.17
C TRP A 164 -10.28 2.24 -7.33
N THR A 165 -9.56 1.93 -8.40
CA THR A 165 -9.57 2.72 -9.64
C THR A 165 -10.98 2.87 -10.19
N GLY A 166 -11.71 1.76 -10.34
CA GLY A 166 -13.10 1.79 -10.81
C GLY A 166 -14.00 2.63 -9.89
N HIS A 167 -13.85 2.48 -8.57
CA HIS A 167 -14.60 3.29 -7.60
C HIS A 167 -14.28 4.79 -7.73
N MET A 168 -12.99 5.15 -7.79
CA MET A 168 -12.52 6.53 -7.93
C MET A 168 -13.01 7.18 -9.22
N THR A 169 -12.97 6.46 -10.35
CA THR A 169 -13.35 7.02 -11.66
C THR A 169 -14.85 7.26 -11.76
N LYS A 170 -15.67 6.41 -11.13
CA LYS A 170 -17.14 6.52 -11.12
C LYS A 170 -17.68 7.61 -10.21
N ASP A 171 -16.90 8.14 -9.27
CA ASP A 171 -17.34 9.29 -8.48
C ASP A 171 -17.51 10.50 -9.40
N SER A 172 -18.71 11.10 -9.34
CA SER A 172 -19.08 12.28 -10.13
C SER A 172 -18.44 13.56 -9.60
N ARG A 173 -17.99 13.57 -8.34
CA ARG A 173 -17.33 14.72 -7.74
C ARG A 173 -15.91 14.88 -8.26
N ILE A 174 -15.54 16.12 -8.56
CA ILE A 174 -14.15 16.49 -8.84
C ILE A 174 -13.38 16.39 -7.52
N LYS A 175 -12.61 15.31 -7.37
CA LYS A 175 -11.74 15.08 -6.21
C LYS A 175 -10.28 15.26 -6.62
N TRP A 176 -9.50 15.88 -5.73
CA TRP A 176 -8.03 15.97 -5.89
C TRP A 176 -7.39 14.61 -6.19
N THR A 177 -7.89 13.53 -5.58
CA THR A 177 -7.42 12.17 -5.86
C THR A 177 -7.56 11.80 -7.33
N LYS A 178 -8.70 12.09 -7.97
CA LYS A 178 -8.95 11.78 -9.39
C LYS A 178 -8.06 12.63 -10.28
N ILE A 179 -7.99 13.94 -10.00
CA ILE A 179 -7.12 14.88 -10.73
C ILE A 179 -5.66 14.42 -10.65
N LEU A 180 -5.11 14.23 -9.45
CA LEU A 180 -3.71 13.84 -9.24
C LEU A 180 -3.38 12.50 -9.88
N THR A 181 -4.35 11.58 -9.86
CA THR A 181 -4.15 10.24 -10.43
C THR A 181 -4.11 10.27 -11.96
N GLU A 182 -4.96 11.09 -12.59
CA GLU A 182 -5.00 11.28 -14.04
C GLU A 182 -3.96 12.30 -14.54
N TRP A 183 -3.37 13.09 -13.64
CA TRP A 183 -2.47 14.18 -13.97
C TRP A 183 -1.23 13.71 -14.71
N GLN A 184 -0.94 14.37 -15.83
CA GLN A 184 0.28 14.22 -16.60
C GLN A 184 0.87 15.62 -16.83
N PRO A 185 2.17 15.83 -16.60
CA PRO A 185 2.82 17.08 -16.95
C PRO A 185 2.58 17.38 -18.45
N ARG A 186 2.01 18.54 -18.77
CA ARG A 186 1.73 18.95 -20.16
C ARG A 186 2.97 19.46 -20.87
N ASP A 187 3.89 20.09 -20.12
CA ASP A 187 5.01 20.85 -20.67
C ASP A 187 6.33 20.07 -20.67
N GLY A 188 6.28 18.73 -20.73
CA GLY A 188 7.51 17.93 -20.71
C GLY A 188 7.35 16.49 -21.17
N THR A 189 8.32 16.04 -21.98
CA THR A 189 8.46 14.63 -22.33
C THR A 189 9.27 13.90 -21.25
N ARG A 190 8.99 12.61 -21.05
CA ARG A 190 9.76 11.80 -20.09
C ARG A 190 11.12 11.49 -20.69
N LYS A 191 12.19 11.66 -19.91
CA LYS A 191 13.55 11.23 -20.29
C LYS A 191 13.52 9.74 -20.71
N ARG A 192 14.19 9.39 -21.80
CA ARG A 192 14.32 7.99 -22.26
C ARG A 192 15.19 7.20 -21.26
N GLY A 193 14.93 5.89 -21.14
CA GLY A 193 15.66 4.99 -20.23
C GLY A 193 14.86 4.59 -18.98
N ARG A 194 15.48 4.65 -17.80
CA ARG A 194 14.93 4.18 -16.51
C ARG A 194 13.88 5.16 -15.94
N GLN A 195 12.75 5.28 -16.62
CA GLN A 195 11.65 6.14 -16.18
C GLN A 195 11.07 5.65 -14.84
N ALA A 196 10.84 6.57 -13.91
CA ALA A 196 10.13 6.27 -12.67
C ALA A 196 8.69 5.81 -12.98
N LYS A 197 8.27 4.69 -12.42
CA LYS A 197 6.94 4.10 -12.66
C LYS A 197 5.85 5.01 -12.10
N ARG A 198 4.86 5.36 -12.92
CA ARG A 198 3.67 6.11 -12.48
C ARG A 198 2.62 5.15 -11.95
N TRP A 199 1.73 5.66 -11.11
CA TRP A 199 0.61 4.88 -10.59
C TRP A 199 -0.27 4.29 -11.70
N MET A 200 -0.57 5.08 -12.75
CA MET A 200 -1.41 4.69 -13.88
C MET A 200 -0.76 3.71 -14.85
N ASP A 201 0.58 3.57 -14.84
CA ASP A 201 1.30 2.77 -15.84
C ASP A 201 0.82 1.31 -15.81
N ASP A 202 0.43 0.78 -14.65
CA ASP A 202 -0.13 -0.57 -14.53
C ASP A 202 -1.55 -0.66 -15.10
N ILE A 203 -2.39 0.33 -14.84
CA ILE A 203 -3.80 0.34 -15.25
C ILE A 203 -3.91 0.42 -16.77
N ARG A 204 -3.08 1.26 -17.40
CA ARG A 204 -3.05 1.46 -18.85
C ARG A 204 -2.62 0.21 -19.63
N LYS A 205 -1.96 -0.76 -19.01
CA LYS A 205 -1.61 -2.02 -19.69
C LYS A 205 -2.84 -2.83 -20.12
N ILE A 206 -3.96 -2.73 -19.39
CA ILE A 206 -5.22 -3.44 -19.73
C ILE A 206 -6.26 -2.47 -20.23
N GLY A 207 -6.42 -1.34 -19.54
CA GLY A 207 -7.43 -0.36 -19.91
C GLY A 207 -7.02 0.50 -21.11
N GLU A 208 -5.75 0.45 -21.53
CA GLU A 208 -5.19 1.23 -22.64
C GLU A 208 -5.44 2.74 -22.48
N ALA A 209 -5.60 3.48 -23.58
CA ALA A 209 -5.91 4.90 -23.57
C ALA A 209 -7.31 5.19 -23.00
N THR A 210 -8.26 4.26 -23.15
CA THR A 210 -9.67 4.44 -22.79
C THR A 210 -10.02 3.88 -21.41
N TRP A 211 -9.02 3.57 -20.58
CA TRP A 211 -9.22 2.91 -19.28
C TRP A 211 -10.22 3.64 -18.39
N SER A 212 -10.24 4.97 -18.42
CA SER A 212 -11.16 5.79 -17.62
C SER A 212 -12.61 5.69 -18.11
N ARG A 213 -12.85 5.46 -19.40
CA ARG A 213 -14.17 5.16 -19.95
C ARG A 213 -14.60 3.75 -19.55
N LYS A 214 -13.73 2.76 -19.74
CA LYS A 214 -13.96 1.36 -19.34
C LYS A 214 -14.25 1.24 -17.83
N ALA A 215 -13.59 2.05 -17.01
CA ALA A 215 -13.80 2.08 -15.55
C ALA A 215 -15.17 2.63 -15.12
N ARG A 216 -15.87 3.40 -15.97
CA ARG A 216 -17.21 3.92 -15.69
C ARG A 216 -18.27 2.84 -15.86
N ASP A 217 -18.09 1.92 -16.81
CA ASP A 217 -18.93 0.74 -16.93
C ASP A 217 -18.51 -0.29 -15.87
N ARG A 218 -19.42 -0.58 -14.93
CA ARG A 218 -19.14 -1.51 -13.83
C ARG A 218 -18.90 -2.93 -14.31
N GLU A 219 -19.66 -3.39 -15.29
CA GLU A 219 -19.58 -4.77 -15.78
C GLU A 219 -18.35 -4.94 -16.66
N GLU A 220 -18.06 -3.97 -17.53
CA GLU A 220 -16.82 -3.96 -18.31
C GLU A 220 -15.59 -3.94 -17.41
N TRP A 221 -15.56 -3.05 -16.41
CA TRP A 221 -14.43 -2.97 -15.48
C TRP A 221 -14.23 -4.25 -14.67
N LYS A 222 -15.32 -4.89 -14.25
CA LYS A 222 -15.28 -6.16 -13.52
C LYS A 222 -14.77 -7.30 -14.40
N ARG A 223 -15.19 -7.38 -15.67
CA ARG A 223 -14.70 -8.39 -16.62
C ARG A 223 -13.19 -8.31 -16.83
N LEU A 224 -12.63 -7.11 -16.84
CA LEU A 224 -11.19 -6.88 -17.04
C LEU A 224 -10.32 -7.14 -15.79
N GLU A 225 -10.92 -7.36 -14.62
CA GLU A 225 -10.18 -7.54 -13.37
C GLU A 225 -9.23 -8.75 -13.42
N GLU A 226 -9.70 -9.90 -13.92
CA GLU A 226 -8.87 -11.11 -13.94
C GLU A 226 -7.67 -10.95 -14.89
N ALA A 227 -7.86 -10.30 -16.04
CA ALA A 227 -6.77 -9.97 -16.97
C ALA A 227 -5.72 -9.05 -16.33
N TYR A 228 -6.14 -8.08 -15.52
CA TYR A 228 -5.23 -7.19 -14.80
C TYR A 228 -4.47 -7.91 -13.68
N VAL A 229 -5.16 -8.76 -12.93
CA VAL A 229 -4.59 -9.49 -11.80
C VAL A 229 -3.53 -10.49 -12.26
N SER A 230 -3.80 -11.17 -13.38
CA SER A 230 -2.99 -12.27 -13.92
C SER A 230 -1.80 -11.83 -14.79
N GLN A 231 -1.45 -10.54 -14.81
CA GLN A 231 -0.32 -10.02 -15.60
C GLN A 231 1.06 -10.63 -15.28
N ASP A 232 1.24 -11.32 -14.14
CA ASP A 232 2.55 -11.90 -13.72
C ASP A 232 2.60 -13.43 -13.81
N THR A 233 1.55 -14.11 -14.29
CA THR A 233 1.60 -15.57 -14.47
C THR A 233 2.60 -15.99 -15.56
N LEU A 234 3.22 -15.03 -16.26
CA LEU A 234 4.21 -15.24 -17.32
C LEU A 234 5.67 -14.90 -16.94
N ILE A 235 5.98 -14.54 -15.68
CA ILE A 235 7.37 -14.19 -15.26
C ILE A 235 8.00 -15.25 -14.32
N ASN A 236 7.39 -16.43 -14.18
CA ASN A 236 7.95 -17.53 -13.37
C ASN A 236 8.23 -18.81 -14.19
N LEU A 237 8.53 -18.68 -15.49
CA LEU A 237 9.02 -19.78 -16.35
C LEU A 237 10.52 -19.64 -16.68
N GLY A 238 11.30 -18.96 -15.84
CA GLY A 238 12.76 -18.84 -15.99
C GLY A 238 13.46 -19.07 -14.67
#